data_AF-A0A2M8DSQ4-F1
#
_entry.id   AF-A0A2M8DSQ4-F1
#
_cell.length_a   1.000
_cell.length_b   1.000
_cell.length_c   1.000
_cell.angle_alpha   90.00
_cell.angle_beta   90.00
_cell.angle_gamma   90.00
#
_symmetry.space_group_name_H-M   'P 1'
#
loop_
_entity.id
_entity.type
_entity.pdbx_description
1 polymer ?
#
loop_
_entity_poly.entity_id
_entity_poly.type
_entity_poly.pdbx_seq_one_letter_code
_entity_poly.pdbx_strand_id
1 'polypeptide(L)'
;MSDFFQSGIITTLHQLGQPSLERLESELLGFAKTRPIALVLPALYAEFERPAMPAIVQELTKVKYLNEVVLALDQATEADFKRVREIMAPIPAEVKIIHNKGKRIGEVYETLKRNGLDAGPQGKGRSAWLSYGYVLARGKSDVIALHDCDI
;
A
#
# COMPACT_ATOMS: atom_id res chain seq x y z
N MET A 1 17.79 -40.98 -18.89
CA MET A 1 16.98 -40.08 -18.04
C MET A 1 16.51 -40.85 -16.82
N SER A 2 17.40 -41.02 -15.82
CA SER A 2 17.09 -41.63 -14.52
C SER A 2 16.94 -40.60 -13.41
N ASP A 3 17.27 -39.34 -13.67
CA ASP A 3 17.45 -38.32 -12.63
C ASP A 3 16.14 -37.68 -12.13
N PHE A 4 14.99 -38.16 -12.65
CA PHE A 4 13.65 -37.74 -12.22
C PHE A 4 12.80 -38.91 -11.72
N PHE A 5 13.37 -40.08 -11.47
CA PHE A 5 12.61 -41.20 -10.92
C PHE A 5 12.55 -41.10 -9.39
N GLN A 6 11.53 -40.43 -8.87
CA GLN A 6 11.21 -40.40 -7.44
C GLN A 6 10.05 -41.36 -7.13
N SER A 7 10.36 -42.44 -6.41
CA SER A 7 9.39 -43.39 -5.87
C SER A 7 8.97 -42.96 -4.45
N GLY A 8 7.98 -42.06 -4.35
CA GLY A 8 7.43 -41.63 -3.07
C GLY A 8 6.30 -40.60 -3.21
N ILE A 9 5.49 -40.45 -2.14
CA ILE A 9 4.47 -39.40 -2.04
C ILE A 9 5.20 -38.07 -1.81
N ILE A 10 5.19 -37.18 -2.80
CA ILE A 10 5.71 -35.81 -2.66
C ILE A 10 4.71 -35.01 -1.83
N THR A 11 4.97 -34.84 -0.53
CA THR A 11 4.10 -34.05 0.36
C THR A 11 4.38 -32.55 0.32
N THR A 12 5.50 -32.15 -0.30
CA THR A 12 5.97 -30.75 -0.32
C THR A 12 6.61 -30.45 -1.67
N LEU A 13 5.97 -29.61 -2.49
CA LEU A 13 6.62 -29.03 -3.67
C LEU A 13 7.56 -27.92 -3.20
N HIS A 14 8.86 -28.16 -3.24
CA HIS A 14 9.85 -27.11 -3.03
C HIS A 14 9.69 -26.04 -4.13
N GLN A 15 9.85 -24.77 -3.76
CA GLN A 15 9.86 -23.66 -4.70
C GLN A 15 10.98 -23.90 -5.73
N LEU A 16 10.59 -24.32 -6.94
CA LEU A 16 11.51 -24.65 -8.03
C LEU A 16 12.02 -23.35 -8.66
N GLY A 17 13.15 -22.87 -8.14
CA GLY A 17 13.81 -21.65 -8.61
C GLY A 17 13.15 -20.36 -8.13
N GLN A 18 13.83 -19.24 -8.37
CA GLN A 18 13.26 -17.91 -8.14
C GLN A 18 12.60 -17.42 -9.43
N PRO A 19 11.32 -17.02 -9.40
CA PRO A 19 10.69 -16.41 -10.56
C PRO A 19 11.41 -15.10 -10.92
N SER A 20 11.54 -14.81 -12.21
CA SER A 20 12.08 -13.52 -12.65
C SER A 20 11.09 -12.39 -12.35
N LEU A 21 11.59 -11.16 -12.24
CA LEU A 21 10.75 -9.98 -12.00
C LEU A 21 9.68 -9.85 -13.10
N GLU A 22 10.06 -10.04 -14.36
CA GLU A 22 9.17 -9.92 -15.52
C GLU A 22 8.03 -10.94 -15.44
N ARG A 23 8.32 -12.16 -14.98
CA ARG A 23 7.30 -13.18 -14.77
C ARG A 23 6.34 -12.77 -13.66
N LEU A 24 6.85 -12.31 -12.51
CA LEU A 24 6.02 -11.86 -11.39
C LEU A 24 5.11 -10.70 -11.78
N GLU A 25 5.65 -9.69 -12.46
CA GLU A 25 4.87 -8.53 -12.91
C GLU A 25 3.81 -8.92 -13.94
N SER A 26 4.12 -9.86 -14.85
CA SER A 26 3.16 -10.38 -15.82
C SER A 26 2.00 -11.11 -15.14
N GLU A 27 2.30 -11.96 -14.15
CA GLU A 27 1.29 -12.67 -13.36
C GLU A 27 0.42 -11.67 -12.56
N LEU A 28 1.03 -10.70 -11.88
CA LEU A 28 0.31 -9.64 -11.16
C LEU A 28 -0.59 -8.81 -12.08
N LEU A 29 -0.13 -8.45 -13.28
CA LEU A 29 -0.93 -7.75 -14.27
C LEU A 29 -2.15 -8.57 -14.71
N GLY A 30 -2.01 -9.89 -14.79
CA GLY A 30 -3.10 -10.82 -15.05
C GLY A 30 -4.11 -10.86 -13.89
N PHE A 31 -3.63 -11.06 -12.66
CA PHE A 31 -4.48 -11.18 -11.47
C PHE A 31 -5.21 -9.89 -11.14
N ALA A 32 -4.56 -8.74 -11.30
CA ALA A 32 -5.13 -7.42 -11.02
C ALA A 32 -6.43 -7.13 -11.80
N LYS A 33 -6.68 -7.81 -12.93
CA LYS A 33 -7.92 -7.70 -13.69
C LYS A 33 -9.15 -8.26 -12.95
N THR A 34 -8.94 -9.24 -12.08
CA THR A 34 -10.02 -9.89 -11.32
C THR A 34 -9.95 -9.63 -9.82
N ARG A 35 -8.77 -9.22 -9.33
CA ARG A 35 -8.50 -8.87 -7.94
C ARG A 35 -7.67 -7.59 -7.90
N PRO A 36 -8.30 -6.41 -8.05
CA PRO A 36 -7.57 -5.15 -8.12
C PRO A 36 -6.77 -4.91 -6.83
N ILE A 37 -5.55 -4.39 -7.00
CA ILE A 37 -4.57 -4.26 -5.91
C ILE A 37 -4.51 -2.81 -5.43
N ALA A 38 -4.75 -2.58 -4.15
CA ALA A 38 -4.45 -1.32 -3.47
C ALA A 38 -3.08 -1.40 -2.80
N LEU A 39 -2.26 -0.36 -2.98
CA LEU A 39 -1.03 -0.15 -2.23
C LEU A 39 -1.28 0.87 -1.13
N VAL A 40 -1.02 0.51 0.12
CA VAL A 40 -1.09 1.40 1.28
C VAL A 40 0.31 1.85 1.68
N LEU A 41 0.47 3.16 1.83
CA LEU A 41 1.71 3.84 2.22
C LEU A 41 1.45 4.64 3.51
N PRO A 42 1.74 4.13 4.70
CA PRO A 42 1.71 4.91 5.93
C PRO A 42 3.01 5.70 6.03
N ALA A 43 2.93 7.03 6.00
CA ALA A 43 4.11 7.87 5.95
C ALA A 43 4.03 9.07 6.89
N LEU A 44 5.17 9.45 7.46
CA LEU A 44 5.37 10.75 8.08
C LEU A 44 5.76 11.77 7.01
N TYR A 45 5.34 13.03 7.16
CA TYR A 45 5.80 14.09 6.25
C TYR A 45 7.33 14.17 6.14
N ALA A 46 8.05 13.97 7.25
CA ALA A 46 9.52 13.96 7.28
C ALA A 46 10.16 12.93 6.35
N GLU A 47 9.44 11.87 5.94
CA GLU A 47 9.95 10.88 4.97
C GLU A 47 9.94 11.43 3.53
N PHE A 48 9.08 12.41 3.22
CA PHE A 48 9.07 13.11 1.93
C PHE A 48 10.28 14.04 1.75
N GLU A 49 10.98 14.35 2.84
CA GLU A 49 12.23 15.12 2.82
C GLU A 49 13.47 14.22 2.69
N ARG A 50 13.28 12.89 2.73
CA ARG A 50 14.35 11.89 2.60
C ARG A 50 14.45 11.37 1.16
N PRO A 51 15.61 10.83 0.76
CA PRO A 51 15.80 10.28 -0.60
C PRO A 51 14.91 9.08 -0.95
N ALA A 52 14.43 8.33 0.06
CA ALA A 52 13.63 7.12 -0.17
C ALA A 52 12.29 7.43 -0.86
N MET A 53 11.57 8.46 -0.43
CA MET A 53 10.24 8.75 -0.96
C MET A 53 10.24 9.14 -2.45
N PRO A 54 11.12 10.04 -2.93
CA PRO A 54 11.27 10.28 -4.37
C PRO A 54 11.57 9.01 -5.18
N ALA A 55 12.40 8.10 -4.64
CA ALA A 55 12.71 6.83 -5.30
C ALA A 55 11.49 5.90 -5.36
N ILE A 56 10.75 5.77 -4.25
CA ILE A 56 9.49 5.01 -4.20
C ILE A 56 8.51 5.54 -5.26
N VAL A 57 8.28 6.86 -5.29
CA VAL A 57 7.39 7.48 -6.28
C VAL A 57 7.85 7.18 -7.70
N GLN A 58 9.15 7.28 -7.98
CA GLN A 58 9.71 6.96 -9.30
C GLN A 58 9.47 5.50 -9.69
N GLU A 59 9.65 4.55 -8.79
CA GLU A 59 9.34 3.14 -9.07
C GLU A 59 7.84 2.93 -9.29
N LEU A 60 6.98 3.56 -8.49
CA LEU A 60 5.52 3.48 -8.65
C LEU A 60 5.02 4.04 -9.98
N THR A 61 5.77 4.94 -10.64
CA THR A 61 5.42 5.37 -12.02
C THR A 61 5.50 4.24 -13.05
N LYS A 62 6.28 3.20 -12.78
CA LYS A 62 6.50 2.05 -13.68
C LYS A 62 5.51 0.92 -13.42
N VAL A 63 4.87 0.91 -12.24
CA VAL A 63 4.01 -0.19 -11.78
C VAL A 63 2.64 -0.10 -12.45
N LYS A 64 2.28 -1.15 -13.20
CA LYS A 64 1.05 -1.18 -14.04
C LYS A 64 -0.08 -2.04 -13.48
N TYR A 65 0.16 -2.77 -12.40
CA TYR A 65 -0.81 -3.70 -11.81
C TYR A 65 -1.52 -3.13 -10.57
N LEU A 66 -1.22 -1.89 -10.18
CA LEU A 66 -1.90 -1.21 -9.07
C LEU A 66 -3.18 -0.54 -9.56
N ASN A 67 -4.26 -0.74 -8.82
CA ASN A 67 -5.54 -0.10 -9.02
C ASN A 67 -5.56 1.28 -8.34
N GLU A 68 -5.12 1.34 -7.08
CA GLU A 68 -5.03 2.57 -6.31
C GLU A 68 -3.83 2.57 -5.37
N VAL A 69 -3.37 3.78 -5.03
CA VAL A 69 -2.37 4.02 -3.97
C VAL A 69 -3.01 4.88 -2.89
N VAL A 70 -3.04 4.38 -1.66
CA VAL A 70 -3.59 5.06 -0.49
C VAL A 70 -2.45 5.46 0.44
N LEU A 71 -2.11 6.74 0.43
CA LEU A 71 -1.12 7.34 1.31
C LEU A 71 -1.80 7.87 2.58
N ALA A 72 -1.48 7.31 3.75
CA ALA A 72 -1.84 7.91 5.03
C ALA A 72 -0.70 8.81 5.51
N LEU A 73 -0.93 10.12 5.38
CA LEU A 73 0.06 11.15 5.70
C LEU A 73 -0.13 11.64 7.13
N ASP A 74 0.87 11.36 7.96
CA ASP A 74 0.97 11.83 9.34
C ASP A 74 1.90 13.03 9.48
N GLN A 75 1.67 13.77 10.57
CA GLN A 75 2.50 14.92 10.97
C GLN A 75 2.66 16.04 9.91
N ALA A 76 1.75 16.12 8.94
CA ALA A 76 1.74 17.18 7.92
C ALA A 76 0.82 18.36 8.29
N THR A 77 1.20 19.57 7.91
CA THR A 77 0.32 20.73 7.79
C THR A 77 -0.50 20.70 6.48
N GLU A 78 -1.40 21.66 6.30
CA GLU A 78 -2.16 21.81 5.04
C GLU A 78 -1.24 22.17 3.86
N ALA A 79 -0.17 22.94 4.09
CA ALA A 79 0.81 23.29 3.07
C ALA A 79 1.62 22.05 2.66
N ASP A 80 2.04 21.26 3.65
CA ASP A 80 2.74 20.00 3.44
C ASP A 80 1.89 19.00 2.65
N PHE A 81 0.60 18.90 2.97
CA PHE A 81 -0.35 18.05 2.23
C PHE A 81 -0.42 18.43 0.75
N LYS A 82 -0.47 19.73 0.43
CA LYS A 82 -0.48 20.20 -0.97
C LYS A 82 0.80 19.81 -1.69
N ARG A 83 1.96 19.98 -1.05
CA ARG A 83 3.26 19.59 -1.61
C ARG A 83 3.35 18.08 -1.85
N VAL A 84 2.90 17.28 -0.89
CA VAL A 84 2.86 15.82 -1.03
C VAL A 84 1.96 15.39 -2.19
N ARG A 85 0.82 16.07 -2.39
CA ARG A 85 -0.06 15.83 -3.53
C ARG A 85 0.65 16.04 -4.87
N GLU A 86 1.48 17.07 -4.98
CA GLU A 86 2.28 17.34 -6.19
C GLU A 86 3.35 16.26 -6.40
N ILE A 87 4.03 15.85 -5.33
CA ILE A 87 5.05 14.78 -5.39
C ILE A 87 4.44 13.47 -5.87
N MET A 88 3.24 13.12 -5.41
CA MET A 88 2.57 11.86 -5.77
C MET A 88 1.87 11.89 -7.15
N ALA A 89 1.69 13.07 -7.74
CA ALA A 89 0.95 13.26 -8.99
C ALA A 89 1.45 12.45 -10.21
N PRO A 90 2.76 12.14 -10.36
CA PRO A 90 3.25 11.36 -11.49
C PRO A 90 2.84 9.88 -11.50
N ILE A 91 2.31 9.34 -10.39
CA ILE A 91 1.92 7.93 -10.30
C ILE A 91 0.67 7.70 -11.18
N PRO A 92 0.69 6.73 -12.12
CA PRO A 92 -0.39 6.53 -13.08
C PRO A 92 -1.66 5.92 -12.45
N ALA A 93 -1.54 5.21 -11.32
CA ALA A 93 -2.67 4.65 -10.58
C ALA A 93 -3.45 5.75 -9.83
N GLU A 94 -4.70 5.45 -9.42
CA GLU A 94 -5.50 6.40 -8.64
C GLU A 94 -4.85 6.64 -7.26
N VAL A 95 -4.34 7.85 -7.02
CA VAL A 95 -3.75 8.20 -5.71
C VAL A 95 -4.81 8.84 -4.80
N LYS A 96 -4.86 8.37 -3.55
CA LYS A 96 -5.67 8.92 -2.45
C LYS A 96 -4.78 9.22 -1.27
N ILE A 97 -4.92 10.43 -0.74
CA ILE A 97 -4.10 10.90 0.38
C ILE A 97 -5.03 11.18 1.56
N ILE A 98 -4.85 10.41 2.63
CA ILE A 98 -5.52 10.58 3.91
C ILE A 98 -4.65 11.48 4.76
N HIS A 99 -5.10 12.71 4.99
CA HIS A 99 -4.42 13.64 5.89
C HIS A 99 -4.87 13.38 7.33
N ASN A 100 -4.06 12.67 8.11
CA ASN A 100 -4.45 12.22 9.45
C ASN A 100 -4.71 13.36 10.44
N LYS A 101 -4.03 14.50 10.28
CA LYS A 101 -4.28 15.72 11.07
C LYS A 101 -5.47 16.53 10.56
N GLY A 102 -6.09 16.11 9.45
CA GLY A 102 -7.24 16.78 8.85
C GLY A 102 -8.50 16.61 9.70
N LYS A 103 -9.31 17.68 9.75
CA LYS A 103 -10.57 17.73 10.54
C LYS A 103 -11.47 16.51 10.31
N ARG A 104 -11.66 16.11 9.05
CA ARG A 104 -12.52 14.99 8.65
C ARG A 104 -12.06 13.65 9.22
N ILE A 105 -10.76 13.43 9.33
CA ILE A 105 -10.20 12.18 9.88
C ILE A 105 -10.31 12.20 11.41
N GLY A 106 -10.10 13.36 12.04
CA GLY A 106 -10.40 13.54 13.47
C GLY A 106 -11.84 13.15 13.83
N GLU A 107 -12.82 13.59 13.04
CA GLU A 107 -14.24 13.25 13.23
C GLU A 107 -14.52 11.73 13.09
N VAL A 108 -13.78 11.03 12.21
CA VAL A 108 -13.84 9.57 12.09
C VAL A 108 -13.31 8.91 13.36
N TYR A 109 -12.14 9.31 13.86
CA TYR A 109 -11.58 8.76 15.10
C TYR A 109 -12.49 9.00 16.31
N GLU A 110 -13.06 10.20 16.44
CA GLU A 110 -14.03 10.49 17.51
C GLU A 110 -15.31 9.65 17.39
N THR A 111 -15.75 9.36 16.16
CA THR A 111 -16.89 8.48 15.94
C THR A 111 -16.56 7.04 16.34
N LEU A 112 -15.39 6.52 15.98
CA LEU A 112 -14.94 5.19 16.39
C LEU A 112 -14.85 5.10 17.93
N LYS A 113 -14.22 6.09 18.58
CA LYS A 113 -14.09 6.16 20.04
C LYS A 113 -15.43 6.18 20.75
N ARG A 114 -16.40 6.99 20.28
CA ARG A 114 -17.76 7.04 20.85
C ARG A 114 -18.52 5.72 20.74
N ASN A 115 -18.17 4.86 19.79
CA ASN A 115 -18.75 3.53 19.61
C ASN A 115 -17.92 2.42 20.29
N GLY A 116 -16.96 2.76 21.16
CA GLY A 116 -16.14 1.78 21.88
C GLY A 116 -15.03 1.14 21.04
N LEU A 117 -14.72 1.71 19.88
CA LEU A 117 -13.67 1.24 18.96
C LEU A 117 -12.49 2.22 18.96
N ASP A 118 -11.89 2.48 20.11
CA ASP A 118 -10.73 3.37 20.18
C ASP A 118 -9.58 2.85 19.29
N ALA A 119 -9.14 3.68 18.34
CA ALA A 119 -8.08 3.37 17.38
C ALA A 119 -6.67 3.46 17.99
N GLY A 120 -6.56 3.81 19.27
CA GLY A 120 -5.30 3.84 20.01
C GLY A 120 -4.41 5.05 19.68
N PRO A 121 -3.14 5.02 20.13
CA PRO A 121 -2.22 6.14 19.98
C PRO A 121 -1.85 6.41 18.52
N GLN A 122 -1.35 7.63 18.27
CA GLN A 122 -0.85 8.00 16.95
C GLN A 122 0.41 7.20 16.58
N GLY A 123 0.47 6.74 15.33
CA GLY A 123 1.64 6.06 14.76
C GLY A 123 1.30 5.32 13.47
N LYS A 124 2.34 4.79 12.79
CA LYS A 124 2.21 4.06 11.50
C LYS A 124 1.15 2.94 11.55
N GLY A 125 1.04 2.23 12.69
CA GLY A 125 0.03 1.18 12.88
C GLY A 125 -1.42 1.69 12.79
N ARG A 126 -1.74 2.80 13.47
CA ARG A 126 -3.08 3.42 13.40
C ARG A 126 -3.40 3.89 11.98
N SER A 127 -2.39 4.42 11.29
CA SER A 127 -2.49 4.93 9.91
C SER A 127 -2.72 3.80 8.91
N ALA A 128 -2.04 2.66 9.08
CA ALA A 128 -2.29 1.46 8.29
C ALA A 128 -3.73 0.96 8.48
N TRP A 129 -4.20 0.83 9.73
CA TRP A 129 -5.58 0.40 10.02
C TRP A 129 -6.64 1.33 9.41
N LEU A 130 -6.44 2.65 9.52
CA LEU A 130 -7.35 3.62 8.89
C LEU A 130 -7.38 3.46 7.36
N SER A 131 -6.21 3.31 6.73
CA SER A 131 -6.11 3.07 5.29
C SER A 131 -6.78 1.77 4.86
N TYR A 132 -6.65 0.70 5.63
CA TYR A 132 -7.35 -0.56 5.34
C TYR A 132 -8.87 -0.36 5.39
N GLY A 133 -9.37 0.30 6.44
CA GLY A 133 -10.78 0.67 6.54
C GLY A 133 -11.25 1.51 5.35
N TYR A 134 -10.43 2.47 4.90
CA TYR A 134 -10.72 3.26 3.71
C TYR A 134 -10.82 2.41 2.44
N VAL A 135 -9.86 1.53 2.18
CA VAL A 135 -9.87 0.64 1.00
C VAL A 135 -11.09 -0.28 1.02
N LEU A 136 -11.36 -0.92 2.17
CA LEU A 136 -12.51 -1.81 2.35
C LEU A 136 -13.84 -1.06 2.14
N ALA A 137 -13.98 0.14 2.69
CA ALA A 137 -15.20 0.95 2.54
C ALA A 137 -15.41 1.44 1.10
N ARG A 138 -14.34 1.58 0.32
CA ARG A 138 -14.40 1.97 -1.10
C ARG A 138 -14.84 0.84 -2.01
N GLY A 139 -14.55 -0.42 -1.64
CA GLY A 139 -14.92 -1.60 -2.42
C GLY A 139 -14.34 -1.61 -3.84
N LYS A 140 -13.22 -0.92 -4.06
CA LYS A 140 -12.56 -0.80 -5.37
C LYS A 140 -11.42 -1.81 -5.56
N SER A 141 -10.91 -2.37 -4.47
CA SER A 141 -9.73 -3.22 -4.45
C SER A 141 -9.97 -4.41 -3.53
N ASP A 142 -9.50 -5.59 -3.94
CA ASP A 142 -9.67 -6.86 -3.23
C ASP A 142 -8.40 -7.28 -2.49
N VAL A 143 -7.25 -6.77 -2.94
CA VAL A 143 -5.93 -7.07 -2.37
C VAL A 143 -5.36 -5.78 -1.80
N ILE A 144 -4.84 -5.85 -0.58
CA ILE A 144 -4.15 -4.74 0.08
C ILE A 144 -2.69 -5.14 0.28
N ALA A 145 -1.78 -4.39 -0.32
CA ALA A 145 -0.35 -4.43 -0.04
C ALA A 145 0.02 -3.25 0.86
N LEU A 146 0.93 -3.46 1.81
CA LEU A 146 1.49 -2.40 2.65
C LEU A 146 2.98 -2.25 2.30
N HIS A 147 3.45 -1.03 2.11
CA HIS A 147 4.87 -0.74 1.94
C HIS A 147 5.30 0.35 2.92
N ASP A 148 6.44 0.14 3.59
CA ASP A 148 7.00 1.13 4.51
C ASP A 148 7.74 2.22 3.75
N CYS A 149 7.63 3.47 4.18
CA CYS A 149 8.08 4.62 3.41
C CYS A 149 9.49 5.11 3.77
N ASP A 150 10.24 4.34 4.55
CA ASP A 150 11.60 4.63 4.99
C ASP A 150 12.69 3.77 4.31
N ILE A 151 12.32 2.91 3.36
CA ILE A 151 13.21 2.01 2.60
C ILE A 151 12.93 2.14 1.10
#